data_AF-A0A7V7S7C6-F1
#
_entry.id   AF-A0A7V7S7C6-F1
#
_cell.length_a   1.000
_cell.length_b   1.000
_cell.length_c   1.000
_cell.angle_alpha   90.00
_cell.angle_beta   90.00
_cell.angle_gamma   90.00
#
_symmetry.space_group_name_H-M   'P 1'
#
loop_
_entity.id
_entity.type
_entity.pdbx_description
1 polymer ?
#
loop_
_entity_poly.entity_id
_entity_poly.type
_entity_poly.pdbx_seq_one_letter_code
_entity_poly.pdbx_strand_id
1 'polypeptide(L)'
;MQQTLEKIGKQVFYKRLQQKMTQEELCQGICSVSYLSKIENGKIEASEEILQLLCTRLEIAVTDLRDVEEDVKGKLEDWHKAIVHLERERIEQIYADLQEQMEQVTDFEIMNYYELLYVRYLMIKRDIDNGVERLNKLKKGYKKLSQFQKMLFAYNVSLLNCLQNKWKIGLESLIETEKMAKELNYHENGIYYNLALAYSHLENPYKAMHFANIAIEGFRSEYKFRNVINCQFIIAICFVRQGQYKEALDMYNSILREASSFSENEVIMSIALSNIAEVYGNQKQYEKAKEFYLKSLQYHQHEDDNYLDTLYHTALQCIHLKQMDEANQWIEKGISIAQRHEKYKRVLYLLIILQYKYFRTSDEYKKFLELEAIPFFKSEGNLVYLKQVYLEIANYFEGIRNFEESSRYYKETISLLEKGEEK
;
A
#
# COMPACT_ATOMS: atom_id res chain seq x y z
N MET A 1 -12.27 12.28 -33.58
CA MET A 1 -13.08 12.16 -34.81
C MET A 1 -12.57 11.04 -35.70
N GLN A 2 -11.32 11.05 -36.17
CA GLN A 2 -10.80 9.99 -37.06
C GLN A 2 -10.66 8.61 -36.39
N GLN A 3 -10.26 8.53 -35.12
CA GLN A 3 -10.22 7.26 -34.34
C GLN A 3 -11.61 6.72 -33.96
N THR A 4 -12.62 7.59 -33.96
CA THR A 4 -13.97 7.28 -33.49
C THR A 4 -14.72 6.44 -34.52
N LEU A 5 -14.39 6.56 -35.80
CA LEU A 5 -15.09 5.88 -36.91
C LEU A 5 -14.56 4.46 -37.20
N GLU A 6 -13.28 4.16 -36.95
CA GLU A 6 -12.73 2.78 -37.02
C GLU A 6 -13.41 1.83 -36.02
N LYS A 7 -13.80 2.35 -34.85
CA LYS A 7 -14.35 1.54 -33.75
C LYS A 7 -15.86 1.28 -33.88
N ILE A 8 -16.58 2.13 -34.61
CA ILE A 8 -18.00 1.96 -34.89
C ILE A 8 -18.25 0.69 -35.73
N GLY A 9 -17.35 0.32 -36.63
CA GLY A 9 -17.48 -0.89 -37.45
C GLY A 9 -17.61 -2.17 -36.61
N LYS A 10 -16.83 -2.30 -35.51
CA LYS A 10 -16.95 -3.43 -34.58
C LYS A 10 -18.30 -3.45 -33.86
N GLN A 11 -18.88 -2.30 -33.54
CA GLN A 11 -20.21 -2.23 -32.91
C GLN A 11 -21.31 -2.70 -33.86
N VAL A 12 -21.23 -2.31 -35.14
CA VAL A 12 -22.11 -2.83 -36.20
C VAL A 12 -22.03 -4.37 -36.26
N PHE A 13 -20.81 -4.93 -36.20
CA PHE A 13 -20.59 -6.37 -36.14
C PHE A 13 -21.24 -7.04 -34.92
N TYR A 14 -21.00 -6.53 -33.70
CA TYR A 14 -21.54 -7.13 -32.47
C TYR A 14 -23.07 -7.09 -32.44
N LYS A 15 -23.66 -5.96 -32.83
CA LYS A 15 -25.12 -5.81 -32.89
C LYS A 15 -25.76 -6.72 -33.93
N ARG A 16 -25.12 -6.85 -35.10
CA ARG A 16 -25.53 -7.81 -36.12
C ARG A 16 -25.54 -9.24 -35.58
N LEU A 17 -24.51 -9.64 -34.84
CA LEU A 17 -24.44 -10.96 -34.20
C LEU A 17 -25.50 -11.16 -33.11
N GLN A 18 -25.77 -10.14 -32.28
CA GLN A 18 -26.85 -10.20 -31.27
C GLN A 18 -28.22 -10.44 -31.91
N GLN A 19 -28.46 -9.86 -33.08
CA GLN A 19 -29.69 -10.04 -33.87
C GLN A 19 -29.66 -11.28 -34.77
N LYS A 20 -28.59 -12.09 -34.72
CA LYS A 20 -28.37 -13.28 -35.57
C LYS A 20 -28.47 -13.01 -37.08
N MET A 21 -28.11 -11.80 -37.50
CA MET A 21 -28.11 -11.40 -38.92
C MET A 21 -26.80 -11.78 -39.61
N THR A 22 -26.87 -12.17 -40.88
CA THR A 22 -25.71 -12.37 -41.75
C THR A 22 -25.21 -11.04 -42.33
N GLN A 23 -23.96 -11.01 -42.81
CA GLN A 23 -23.42 -9.81 -43.48
C GLN A 23 -24.21 -9.47 -44.75
N GLU A 24 -24.68 -10.48 -45.49
CA GLU A 24 -25.52 -10.31 -46.67
C GLU A 24 -26.85 -9.63 -46.34
N GLU A 25 -27.53 -10.07 -45.28
CA GLU A 25 -28.80 -9.47 -44.84
C GLU A 25 -28.63 -8.02 -44.38
N LEU A 26 -27.54 -7.71 -43.68
CA LEU A 26 -27.30 -6.35 -43.19
C LEU A 26 -26.93 -5.39 -44.34
N CYS A 27 -26.02 -5.79 -45.24
CA CYS A 27 -25.53 -4.89 -46.28
C CYS A 27 -26.46 -4.77 -47.50
N GLN A 28 -27.51 -5.60 -47.61
CA GLN A 28 -28.38 -5.64 -48.77
C GLN A 28 -28.94 -4.26 -49.13
N GLY A 29 -28.68 -3.82 -50.36
CA GLY A 29 -29.12 -2.51 -50.87
C GLY A 29 -28.42 -1.30 -50.23
N ILE A 30 -27.38 -1.51 -49.42
CA ILE A 30 -26.56 -0.44 -48.82
C ILE A 30 -25.15 -0.48 -49.43
N CYS A 31 -24.46 -1.60 -49.30
CA CYS A 31 -23.07 -1.77 -49.74
C CYS A 31 -22.75 -3.24 -50.06
N SER A 32 -21.56 -3.52 -50.57
CA SER A 32 -21.15 -4.92 -50.83
C SER A 32 -20.77 -5.65 -49.55
N VAL A 33 -20.98 -6.97 -49.50
CA VAL A 33 -20.60 -7.85 -48.38
C VAL A 33 -19.10 -7.69 -48.04
N SER A 34 -18.27 -7.60 -49.08
CA SER A 34 -16.83 -7.32 -48.97
C SER A 34 -16.54 -5.98 -48.29
N TYR A 35 -17.31 -4.94 -48.62
CA TYR A 35 -17.17 -3.62 -48.03
C TYR A 35 -17.65 -3.60 -46.58
N LEU A 36 -18.82 -4.18 -46.26
CA LEU A 36 -19.29 -4.34 -44.88
C LEU A 36 -18.30 -5.13 -44.03
N SER A 37 -17.76 -6.24 -44.54
CA SER A 37 -16.75 -7.03 -43.84
C SER A 37 -15.49 -6.22 -43.53
N LYS A 38 -15.06 -5.33 -44.43
CA LYS A 38 -13.93 -4.43 -44.17
C LYS A 38 -14.28 -3.36 -43.14
N ILE A 39 -15.50 -2.85 -43.11
CA ILE A 39 -15.99 -1.93 -42.07
C ILE A 39 -16.01 -2.64 -40.71
N GLU A 40 -16.64 -3.81 -40.63
CA GLU A 40 -16.78 -4.61 -39.40
C GLU A 40 -15.42 -5.00 -38.78
N ASN A 41 -14.41 -5.21 -39.63
CA ASN A 41 -13.05 -5.53 -39.22
C ASN A 41 -12.14 -4.29 -39.05
N GLY A 42 -12.69 -3.07 -39.15
CA GLY A 42 -11.93 -1.82 -38.97
C GLY A 42 -10.87 -1.55 -40.05
N LYS A 43 -11.02 -2.13 -41.26
CA LYS A 43 -10.07 -1.96 -42.38
C LYS A 43 -10.43 -0.79 -43.29
N ILE A 44 -11.69 -0.36 -43.31
CA ILE A 44 -12.18 0.75 -44.12
C ILE A 44 -13.16 1.57 -43.28
N GLU A 45 -13.04 2.89 -43.37
CA GLU A 45 -13.96 3.85 -42.80
C GLU A 45 -15.23 3.96 -43.68
N ALA A 46 -16.40 3.77 -43.07
CA ALA A 46 -17.68 3.93 -43.75
C ALA A 46 -18.07 5.42 -43.81
N SER A 47 -18.70 5.85 -44.91
CA SER A 47 -19.31 7.18 -44.95
C SER A 47 -20.46 7.28 -43.94
N GLU A 48 -20.75 8.49 -43.48
CA GLU A 48 -21.82 8.77 -42.51
C GLU A 48 -23.20 8.27 -43.02
N GLU A 49 -23.46 8.40 -44.31
CA GLU A 49 -24.66 7.87 -44.98
C GLU A 49 -24.75 6.33 -44.91
N ILE A 50 -23.64 5.62 -45.18
CA ILE A 50 -23.61 4.16 -45.11
C ILE A 50 -23.83 3.70 -43.67
N LEU A 51 -23.21 4.37 -42.70
CA LEU A 51 -23.40 4.09 -41.28
C LEU A 51 -24.84 4.31 -40.83
N GLN A 52 -25.47 5.44 -41.21
CA GLN A 52 -26.88 5.70 -40.91
C GLN A 52 -27.79 4.59 -41.47
N LEU A 53 -27.55 4.17 -42.72
CA LEU A 53 -28.35 3.12 -43.34
C LEU A 53 -28.18 1.75 -42.66
N LEU A 54 -26.95 1.39 -42.27
CA LEU A 54 -26.68 0.15 -41.54
C LEU A 54 -27.32 0.18 -40.14
N CYS A 55 -27.25 1.31 -39.44
CA CYS A 55 -27.82 1.47 -38.10
C CYS A 55 -29.35 1.48 -38.13
N THR A 56 -29.94 2.16 -39.12
CA THR A 56 -31.39 2.12 -39.36
C THR A 56 -31.87 0.69 -39.54
N ARG A 57 -31.09 -0.16 -40.24
CA ARG A 57 -31.43 -1.57 -40.43
C ARG A 57 -31.32 -2.41 -39.16
N LEU A 58 -30.33 -2.12 -38.33
CA LEU A 58 -30.17 -2.77 -37.04
C LEU A 58 -31.14 -2.22 -35.98
N GLU A 59 -32.00 -1.25 -36.33
CA GLU A 59 -32.90 -0.56 -35.41
C GLU A 59 -32.16 0.13 -34.25
N ILE A 60 -31.00 0.71 -34.55
CA ILE A 60 -30.15 1.41 -33.59
C ILE A 60 -30.02 2.86 -34.03
N ALA A 61 -30.14 3.83 -33.10
CA ALA A 61 -29.77 5.19 -33.45
C ALA A 61 -28.25 5.26 -33.64
N VAL A 62 -27.78 6.04 -34.63
CA VAL A 62 -26.32 6.25 -34.81
C VAL A 62 -25.69 6.87 -33.56
N THR A 63 -26.46 7.61 -32.77
CA THR A 63 -26.07 8.15 -31.45
C THR A 63 -25.89 7.09 -30.37
N ASP A 64 -26.48 5.90 -30.54
CA ASP A 64 -26.34 4.77 -29.60
C ASP A 64 -25.14 3.87 -29.95
N LEU A 65 -24.48 4.11 -31.10
CA LEU A 65 -23.16 3.55 -31.39
C LEU A 65 -22.12 4.24 -30.50
N ARG A 66 -22.06 3.82 -29.25
CA ARG A 66 -21.02 4.28 -28.33
C ARG A 66 -19.73 3.56 -28.62
N ASP A 67 -18.65 4.32 -28.64
CA ASP A 67 -17.32 3.75 -28.56
C ASP A 67 -17.16 3.20 -27.13
N VAL A 68 -17.52 1.92 -26.94
CA VAL A 68 -17.42 1.21 -25.66
C VAL A 68 -16.02 1.39 -25.06
N GLU A 69 -14.98 1.46 -25.88
CA GLU A 69 -13.62 1.67 -25.41
C GLU A 69 -13.39 3.11 -24.90
N GLU A 70 -14.01 4.12 -25.51
CA GLU A 70 -13.95 5.51 -25.01
C GLU A 70 -14.77 5.66 -23.71
N ASP A 71 -15.95 5.04 -23.64
CA ASP A 71 -16.78 5.02 -22.43
C ASP A 71 -16.04 4.33 -21.26
N VAL A 72 -15.42 3.17 -21.53
CA VAL A 72 -14.61 2.45 -20.54
C VAL A 72 -13.40 3.29 -20.12
N LYS A 73 -12.72 3.95 -21.07
CA LYS A 73 -11.58 4.81 -20.75
C LYS A 73 -11.99 5.95 -19.79
N GLY A 74 -13.11 6.62 -20.05
CA GLY A 74 -13.66 7.62 -19.14
C GLY A 74 -13.96 7.06 -17.74
N LYS A 75 -14.56 5.86 -17.68
CA LYS A 75 -14.77 5.17 -16.39
C LYS A 75 -13.48 4.78 -15.68
N LEU A 76 -12.43 4.38 -16.39
CA LEU A 76 -11.13 4.09 -15.79
C LEU A 76 -10.48 5.35 -15.21
N GLU A 77 -10.64 6.51 -15.85
CA GLU A 77 -10.18 7.79 -15.30
C GLU A 77 -10.93 8.15 -14.01
N ASP A 78 -12.24 7.95 -13.99
CA ASP A 78 -13.06 8.16 -12.79
C ASP A 78 -12.71 7.15 -11.68
N TRP A 79 -12.45 5.89 -12.04
CA TRP A 79 -11.99 4.88 -11.11
C TRP A 79 -10.63 5.23 -10.53
N HIS A 80 -9.71 5.73 -11.36
CA HIS A 80 -8.41 6.18 -10.91
C HIS A 80 -8.54 7.33 -9.91
N LYS A 81 -9.37 8.35 -10.18
CA LYS A 81 -9.65 9.44 -9.23
C LYS A 81 -10.23 8.90 -7.93
N ALA A 82 -11.21 7.99 -8.00
CA ALA A 82 -11.81 7.39 -6.82
C ALA A 82 -10.78 6.62 -5.97
N ILE A 83 -9.87 5.88 -6.62
CA ILE A 83 -8.74 5.18 -5.98
C ILE A 83 -7.79 6.17 -5.31
N VAL A 84 -7.37 7.23 -6.01
CA VAL A 84 -6.47 8.27 -5.48
C VAL A 84 -7.07 8.95 -4.25
N HIS A 85 -8.37 9.21 -4.29
CA HIS A 85 -9.10 9.86 -3.20
C HIS A 85 -9.63 8.90 -2.12
N LEU A 86 -9.40 7.59 -2.28
CA LEU A 86 -9.85 6.50 -1.40
C LEU A 86 -11.37 6.51 -1.13
N GLU A 87 -12.16 6.84 -2.15
CA GLU A 87 -13.63 6.86 -2.10
C GLU A 87 -14.19 5.42 -2.16
N ARG A 88 -14.07 4.67 -1.06
CA ARG A 88 -14.33 3.21 -1.01
C ARG A 88 -15.62 2.80 -1.70
N GLU A 89 -16.76 3.43 -1.38
CA GLU A 89 -18.05 3.09 -1.99
C GLU A 89 -18.05 3.30 -3.52
N ARG A 90 -17.48 4.42 -3.98
CA ARG A 90 -17.38 4.73 -5.41
C ARG A 90 -16.42 3.79 -6.14
N ILE A 91 -15.33 3.38 -5.49
CA ILE A 91 -14.38 2.39 -6.02
C ILE A 91 -15.11 1.07 -6.29
N GLU A 92 -15.94 0.59 -5.35
CA GLU A 92 -16.71 -0.65 -5.53
C GLU A 92 -17.76 -0.51 -6.63
N GLN A 93 -18.50 0.60 -6.66
CA GLN A 93 -19.52 0.86 -7.68
C GLN A 93 -18.94 0.84 -9.09
N ILE A 94 -17.85 1.60 -9.31
CA ILE A 94 -17.22 1.66 -10.63
C ILE A 94 -16.59 0.31 -11.00
N TYR A 95 -16.01 -0.40 -10.02
CA TYR A 95 -15.47 -1.74 -10.27
C TYR A 95 -16.55 -2.73 -10.74
N ALA A 96 -17.72 -2.75 -10.09
CA ALA A 96 -18.84 -3.60 -10.49
C ALA A 96 -19.30 -3.29 -11.93
N ASP A 97 -19.41 -2.00 -12.28
CA ASP A 97 -19.77 -1.55 -13.63
C ASP A 97 -18.73 -1.94 -14.69
N LEU A 98 -17.44 -1.94 -14.33
CA LEU A 98 -16.35 -2.26 -15.25
C LEU A 98 -16.27 -3.76 -15.59
N GLN A 99 -16.72 -4.66 -14.70
CA GLN A 99 -16.55 -6.11 -14.88
C GLN A 99 -17.11 -6.61 -16.22
N GLU A 100 -18.36 -6.28 -16.54
CA GLU A 100 -19.01 -6.72 -17.79
C GLU A 100 -18.49 -5.97 -19.02
N GLN A 101 -18.14 -4.70 -18.85
CA GLN A 101 -17.71 -3.85 -19.97
C GLN A 101 -16.31 -4.20 -20.46
N MET A 102 -15.43 -4.60 -19.55
CA MET A 102 -14.06 -5.01 -19.87
C MET A 102 -13.99 -6.28 -20.72
N GLU A 103 -15.01 -7.14 -20.72
CA GLU A 103 -15.06 -8.33 -21.60
C GLU A 103 -15.09 -7.98 -23.10
N GLN A 104 -15.58 -6.78 -23.43
CA GLN A 104 -15.74 -6.29 -24.80
C GLN A 104 -14.54 -5.46 -25.28
N VAL A 105 -13.65 -5.08 -24.37
CA VAL A 105 -12.48 -4.24 -24.67
C VAL A 105 -11.38 -5.10 -25.30
N THR A 106 -10.90 -4.66 -26.46
CA THR A 106 -9.77 -5.32 -27.15
C THR A 106 -8.52 -4.47 -27.20
N ASP A 107 -8.64 -3.17 -26.93
CA ASP A 107 -7.53 -2.24 -26.88
C ASP A 107 -6.54 -2.58 -25.74
N PHE A 108 -5.29 -2.81 -26.13
CA PHE A 108 -4.22 -3.19 -25.20
C PHE A 108 -3.87 -2.09 -24.20
N GLU A 109 -3.98 -0.81 -24.58
CA GLU A 109 -3.69 0.30 -23.67
C GLU A 109 -4.75 0.37 -22.57
N ILE A 110 -6.03 0.24 -22.91
CA ILE A 110 -7.14 0.23 -21.95
C ILE A 110 -7.04 -0.99 -21.02
N MET A 111 -6.81 -2.19 -21.56
CA MET A 111 -6.63 -3.40 -20.75
C MET A 111 -5.46 -3.27 -19.76
N ASN A 112 -4.32 -2.75 -20.20
CA ASN A 112 -3.17 -2.54 -19.31
C ASN A 112 -3.46 -1.47 -18.25
N TYR A 113 -4.20 -0.42 -18.59
CA TYR A 113 -4.57 0.62 -17.64
C TYR A 113 -5.51 0.06 -16.56
N TYR A 114 -6.52 -0.70 -16.96
CA TYR A 114 -7.41 -1.41 -16.04
C TYR A 114 -6.63 -2.32 -15.09
N GLU A 115 -5.72 -3.16 -15.59
CA GLU A 115 -4.94 -4.07 -14.74
C GLU A 115 -4.05 -3.30 -13.73
N LEU A 116 -3.47 -2.16 -14.12
CA LEU A 116 -2.70 -1.31 -13.19
C LEU A 116 -3.57 -0.72 -12.09
N LEU A 117 -4.78 -0.26 -12.40
CA LEU A 117 -5.73 0.22 -11.40
C LEU A 117 -6.29 -0.92 -10.54
N TYR A 118 -6.49 -2.10 -11.13
CA TYR A 118 -6.92 -3.30 -10.42
C TYR A 118 -5.90 -3.76 -9.38
N VAL A 119 -4.59 -3.64 -9.65
CA VAL A 119 -3.56 -3.85 -8.62
C VAL A 119 -3.75 -2.89 -7.44
N ARG A 120 -4.06 -1.60 -7.67
CA ARG A 120 -4.36 -0.66 -6.58
C ARG A 120 -5.63 -1.04 -5.82
N TYR A 121 -6.66 -1.47 -6.51
CA TYR A 121 -7.88 -1.98 -5.90
C TYR A 121 -7.62 -3.19 -4.97
N LEU A 122 -6.81 -4.16 -5.41
CA LEU A 122 -6.40 -5.30 -4.58
C LEU A 122 -5.64 -4.86 -3.33
N MET A 123 -4.76 -3.85 -3.45
CA MET A 123 -4.08 -3.27 -2.28
C MET A 123 -5.06 -2.64 -1.28
N ILE A 124 -6.10 -1.95 -1.75
CA ILE A 124 -7.16 -1.38 -0.90
C ILE A 124 -7.95 -2.49 -0.20
N LYS A 125 -8.24 -3.60 -0.90
CA LYS A 125 -8.86 -4.80 -0.34
C LYS A 125 -7.95 -5.64 0.57
N ARG A 126 -6.66 -5.25 0.71
CA ARG A 126 -5.63 -5.99 1.45
C ARG A 126 -5.29 -7.37 0.87
N ASP A 127 -5.56 -7.58 -0.41
CA ASP A 127 -5.20 -8.79 -1.16
C ASP A 127 -3.84 -8.60 -1.86
N ILE A 128 -2.77 -8.66 -1.06
CA ILE A 128 -1.42 -8.32 -1.50
C ILE A 128 -0.85 -9.36 -2.47
N ASP A 129 -1.12 -10.65 -2.23
CA ASP A 129 -0.56 -11.75 -3.00
C ASP A 129 -1.08 -11.75 -4.44
N ASN A 130 -2.40 -11.60 -4.62
CA ASN A 130 -2.97 -11.46 -5.95
C ASN A 130 -2.50 -10.17 -6.63
N GLY A 131 -2.32 -9.07 -5.88
CA GLY A 131 -1.75 -7.83 -6.41
C GLY A 131 -0.35 -8.03 -6.98
N VAL A 132 0.51 -8.77 -6.28
CA VAL A 132 1.86 -9.13 -6.73
C VAL A 132 1.83 -10.04 -7.96
N GLU A 133 0.94 -11.05 -7.98
CA GLU A 133 0.81 -11.94 -9.13
C GLU A 133 0.40 -11.17 -10.40
N ARG A 134 -0.59 -10.28 -10.28
CA ARG A 134 -1.05 -9.42 -11.38
C ARG A 134 0.05 -8.50 -11.90
N LEU A 135 0.77 -7.85 -10.99
CA LEU A 135 1.87 -6.96 -11.38
C LEU A 135 3.03 -7.72 -12.05
N ASN A 136 3.32 -8.94 -11.62
CA ASN A 136 4.33 -9.80 -12.26
C ASN A 136 3.93 -10.21 -13.69
N LYS A 137 2.64 -10.42 -13.97
CA LYS A 137 2.15 -10.65 -15.33
C LYS A 137 2.36 -9.40 -16.20
N LEU A 138 2.01 -8.21 -15.69
CA LEU A 138 2.24 -6.93 -16.39
C LEU A 138 3.72 -6.66 -16.67
N LYS A 139 4.63 -7.08 -15.78
CA LYS A 139 6.09 -6.93 -15.97
C LYS A 139 6.59 -7.53 -17.29
N LYS A 140 6.00 -8.63 -17.76
CA LYS A 140 6.35 -9.26 -19.05
C LYS A 140 6.06 -8.35 -20.25
N GLY A 141 5.04 -7.50 -20.14
CA GLY A 141 4.59 -6.53 -21.14
C GLY A 141 5.13 -5.11 -20.95
N TYR A 142 6.00 -4.86 -19.97
CA TYR A 142 6.41 -3.51 -19.54
C TYR A 142 6.84 -2.56 -20.68
N LYS A 143 7.55 -3.09 -21.68
CA LYS A 143 8.03 -2.27 -22.83
C LYS A 143 6.89 -1.68 -23.66
N LYS A 144 5.70 -2.28 -23.63
CA LYS A 144 4.51 -1.84 -24.38
C LYS A 144 3.68 -0.81 -23.64
N LEU A 145 3.97 -0.56 -22.36
CA LEU A 145 3.23 0.41 -21.55
C LEU A 145 3.53 1.84 -22.00
N SER A 146 2.51 2.70 -21.97
CA SER A 146 2.69 4.15 -22.14
C SER A 146 3.51 4.73 -20.99
N GLN A 147 4.04 5.95 -21.15
CA GLN A 147 4.89 6.56 -20.11
C GLN A 147 4.12 6.75 -18.79
N PHE A 148 2.85 7.13 -18.86
CA PHE A 148 1.97 7.23 -17.70
C PHE A 148 1.76 5.86 -17.04
N GLN A 149 1.51 4.81 -17.82
CA GLN A 149 1.37 3.45 -17.30
C GLN A 149 2.65 2.90 -16.67
N LYS A 150 3.83 3.26 -17.19
CA LYS A 150 5.12 2.92 -16.56
C LYS A 150 5.28 3.57 -15.20
N MET A 151 4.89 4.84 -15.08
CA MET A 151 4.87 5.55 -13.79
C MET A 151 3.91 4.88 -12.80
N LEU A 152 2.68 4.54 -13.22
CA LEU A 152 1.74 3.78 -12.38
C LEU A 152 2.28 2.40 -11.99
N PHE A 153 2.95 1.71 -12.92
CA PHE A 153 3.59 0.42 -12.65
C PHE A 153 4.67 0.56 -11.59
N ALA A 154 5.58 1.53 -11.74
CA ALA A 154 6.63 1.81 -10.76
C ALA A 154 6.04 2.14 -9.38
N TYR A 155 4.96 2.93 -9.36
CA TYR A 155 4.28 3.27 -8.12
C TYR A 155 3.66 2.03 -7.47
N ASN A 156 2.97 1.17 -8.22
CA ASN A 156 2.40 -0.07 -7.71
C ASN A 156 3.48 -1.03 -7.18
N VAL A 157 4.62 -1.15 -7.87
CA VAL A 157 5.79 -1.92 -7.37
C VAL A 157 6.22 -1.37 -6.02
N SER A 158 6.32 -0.05 -5.90
CA SER A 158 6.78 0.60 -4.69
C SER A 158 5.84 0.38 -3.50
N LEU A 159 4.52 0.51 -3.72
CA LEU A 159 3.50 0.32 -2.69
C LEU A 159 3.43 -1.13 -2.22
N LEU A 160 3.46 -2.10 -3.13
CA LEU A 160 3.47 -3.52 -2.75
C LEU A 160 4.71 -3.90 -1.94
N ASN A 161 5.89 -3.39 -2.32
CA ASN A 161 7.10 -3.60 -1.52
C ASN A 161 6.97 -2.97 -0.13
N CYS A 162 6.43 -1.75 -0.02
CA CYS A 162 6.17 -1.12 1.28
C CYS A 162 5.18 -1.93 2.13
N LEU A 163 4.09 -2.43 1.54
CA LEU A 163 3.10 -3.30 2.21
C LEU A 163 3.70 -4.64 2.67
N GLN A 164 4.75 -5.11 2.01
CA GLN A 164 5.55 -6.28 2.41
C GLN A 164 6.71 -5.91 3.35
N ASN A 165 6.74 -4.72 3.94
CA ASN A 165 7.81 -4.22 4.82
C ASN A 165 9.19 -4.09 4.16
N LYS A 166 9.29 -4.17 2.83
CA LYS A 166 10.54 -4.01 2.05
C LYS A 166 10.78 -2.54 1.73
N TRP A 167 10.90 -1.72 2.78
CA TRP A 167 10.96 -0.26 2.69
C TRP A 167 12.09 0.28 1.81
N LYS A 168 13.27 -0.35 1.82
CA LYS A 168 14.41 0.07 0.98
C LYS A 168 14.10 -0.04 -0.51
N ILE A 169 13.61 -1.21 -0.94
CA ILE A 169 13.23 -1.46 -2.35
C ILE A 169 12.03 -0.57 -2.72
N GLY A 170 11.05 -0.46 -1.82
CA GLY A 170 9.90 0.42 -2.01
C GLY A 170 10.30 1.87 -2.22
N LEU A 171 11.25 2.38 -1.42
CA LEU A 171 11.75 3.74 -1.53
C LEU A 171 12.46 3.99 -2.87
N GLU A 172 13.33 3.08 -3.32
CA GLU A 172 14.03 3.20 -4.60
C GLU A 172 13.03 3.37 -5.76
N SER A 173 11.96 2.56 -5.78
CA SER A 173 10.89 2.67 -6.78
C SER A 173 9.99 3.91 -6.59
N LEU A 174 9.77 4.38 -5.36
CA LEU A 174 9.02 5.62 -5.08
C LEU A 174 9.76 6.85 -5.62
N ILE A 175 11.09 6.91 -5.48
CA ILE A 175 11.90 8.00 -6.03
C ILE A 175 11.83 8.04 -7.55
N GLU A 176 11.90 6.87 -8.20
CA GLU A 176 11.70 6.75 -9.65
C GLU A 176 10.30 7.20 -10.07
N THR A 177 9.28 6.79 -9.32
CA THR A 177 7.88 7.20 -9.54
C THR A 177 7.72 8.72 -9.47
N GLU A 178 8.30 9.37 -8.45
CA GLU A 178 8.24 10.81 -8.25
C GLU A 178 8.90 11.58 -9.41
N LYS A 179 10.05 11.09 -9.87
CA LYS A 179 10.74 11.64 -11.04
C LYS A 179 9.87 11.54 -12.31
N MET A 180 9.30 10.36 -12.57
CA MET A 180 8.41 10.16 -13.73
C MET A 180 7.15 11.02 -13.65
N ALA A 181 6.56 11.17 -12.46
CA ALA A 181 5.39 12.01 -12.24
C ALA A 181 5.68 13.48 -12.59
N LYS A 182 6.84 14.01 -12.16
CA LYS A 182 7.30 15.35 -12.53
C LYS A 182 7.50 15.52 -14.04
N GLU A 183 8.17 14.57 -14.70
CA GLU A 183 8.38 14.59 -16.16
C GLU A 183 7.05 14.59 -16.94
N LEU A 184 6.04 13.91 -16.41
CA LEU A 184 4.69 13.83 -16.98
C LEU A 184 3.78 15.00 -16.57
N ASN A 185 4.25 15.90 -15.70
CA ASN A 185 3.44 16.92 -15.04
C ASN A 185 2.18 16.34 -14.35
N TYR A 186 2.30 15.12 -13.82
CA TYR A 186 1.29 14.45 -13.02
C TYR A 186 1.53 14.72 -11.55
N HIS A 187 0.47 15.06 -10.81
CA HIS A 187 0.54 15.38 -9.39
C HIS A 187 -0.42 14.50 -8.60
N GLU A 188 0.12 13.78 -7.61
CA GLU A 188 -0.64 13.00 -6.65
C GLU A 188 0.02 13.15 -5.27
N ASN A 189 -0.65 13.81 -4.33
CA ASN A 189 -0.11 14.07 -2.99
C ASN A 189 0.20 12.80 -2.18
N GLY A 190 -0.47 11.69 -2.53
CA GLY A 190 -0.16 10.36 -2.02
C GLY A 190 1.29 9.93 -2.25
N ILE A 191 1.92 10.33 -3.37
CA ILE A 191 3.33 9.97 -3.66
C ILE A 191 4.26 10.56 -2.60
N TYR A 192 4.08 11.85 -2.26
CA TYR A 192 4.90 12.53 -1.25
C TYR A 192 4.65 11.99 0.15
N TYR A 193 3.41 11.66 0.48
CA TYR A 193 3.10 10.98 1.74
C TYR A 193 3.81 9.63 1.85
N ASN A 194 3.78 8.82 0.77
CA ASN A 194 4.41 7.51 0.76
C ASN A 194 5.95 7.59 0.81
N LEU A 195 6.54 8.62 0.18
CA LEU A 195 7.97 8.95 0.36
C LEU A 195 8.28 9.29 1.82
N ALA A 196 7.48 10.16 2.44
CA ALA A 196 7.66 10.53 3.83
C ALA A 196 7.58 9.31 4.77
N LEU A 197 6.60 8.43 4.52
CA LEU A 197 6.41 7.20 5.27
C LEU A 197 7.60 6.25 5.10
N ALA A 198 8.07 6.03 3.86
CA ALA A 198 9.21 5.17 3.58
C ALA A 198 10.52 5.70 4.20
N TYR A 199 10.78 7.00 4.09
CA TYR A 199 11.94 7.63 4.76
C TYR A 199 11.84 7.57 6.28
N SER A 200 10.62 7.68 6.82
CA SER A 200 10.40 7.45 8.25
C SER A 200 10.76 6.01 8.60
N HIS A 201 10.25 4.98 7.93
CA HIS A 201 10.64 3.60 8.24
C HIS A 201 12.14 3.29 8.09
N LEU A 202 12.86 4.03 7.26
CA LEU A 202 14.31 3.91 7.06
C LEU A 202 15.15 4.84 7.94
N GLU A 203 14.55 5.42 8.98
CA GLU A 203 15.24 6.25 9.98
C GLU A 203 15.94 7.48 9.38
N ASN A 204 15.39 8.05 8.31
CA ASN A 204 15.84 9.32 7.74
C ASN A 204 14.85 10.45 8.06
N PRO A 205 14.91 11.05 9.26
CA PRO A 205 13.89 11.98 9.73
C PRO A 205 13.87 13.29 8.93
N TYR A 206 15.01 13.74 8.40
CA TYR A 206 15.08 14.97 7.62
C TYR A 206 14.30 14.86 6.30
N LYS A 207 14.53 13.79 5.52
CA LYS A 207 13.78 13.55 4.28
C LYS A 207 12.32 13.21 4.56
N ALA A 208 12.04 12.46 5.63
CA ALA A 208 10.67 12.16 6.05
C ALA A 208 9.88 13.44 6.33
N MET A 209 10.41 14.35 7.15
CA MET A 209 9.76 15.63 7.45
C MET A 209 9.65 16.53 6.21
N HIS A 210 10.66 16.55 5.34
CA HIS A 210 10.59 17.32 4.10
C HIS A 210 9.41 16.90 3.22
N PHE A 211 9.30 15.61 2.92
CA PHE A 211 8.20 15.10 2.09
C PHE A 211 6.84 15.14 2.80
N ALA A 212 6.80 14.98 4.13
CA ALA A 212 5.57 15.13 4.90
C ALA A 212 5.02 16.55 4.80
N ASN A 213 5.87 17.58 4.86
CA ASN A 213 5.43 18.97 4.72
C ASN A 213 4.89 19.26 3.31
N ILE A 214 5.54 18.76 2.25
CA ILE A 214 5.02 18.85 0.88
C ILE A 214 3.64 18.21 0.78
N ALA A 215 3.47 17.00 1.33
CA ALA A 215 2.19 16.31 1.34
C ALA A 215 1.11 17.07 2.15
N ILE A 216 1.46 17.71 3.27
CA ILE A 216 0.54 18.54 4.05
C ILE A 216 0.01 19.72 3.23
N GLU A 217 0.88 20.43 2.52
CA GLU A 217 0.47 21.57 1.69
C GLU A 217 -0.53 21.14 0.61
N GLY A 218 -0.23 20.04 -0.08
CA GLY A 218 -1.13 19.49 -1.10
C GLY A 218 -2.44 18.91 -0.54
N PHE A 219 -2.40 18.16 0.56
CA PHE A 219 -3.63 17.66 1.18
C PHE A 219 -4.50 18.77 1.75
N ARG A 220 -3.92 19.90 2.19
CA ARG A 220 -4.68 21.08 2.61
C ARG A 220 -5.40 21.73 1.42
N SER A 221 -4.76 21.85 0.26
CA SER A 221 -5.40 22.42 -0.93
C SER A 221 -6.50 21.51 -1.49
N GLU A 222 -6.39 20.20 -1.29
CA GLU A 222 -7.41 19.19 -1.63
C GLU A 222 -8.47 18.96 -0.54
N TYR A 223 -8.42 19.67 0.58
CA TYR A 223 -9.31 19.49 1.75
C TYR A 223 -9.29 18.06 2.35
N LYS A 224 -8.18 17.32 2.16
CA LYS A 224 -7.95 15.97 2.69
C LYS A 224 -7.35 16.01 4.10
N PHE A 225 -8.08 16.60 5.05
CA PHE A 225 -7.59 16.82 6.43
C PHE A 225 -7.21 15.52 7.17
N ARG A 226 -7.87 14.40 6.87
CA ARG A 226 -7.51 13.09 7.43
C ARG A 226 -6.06 12.68 7.09
N ASN A 227 -5.61 13.01 5.88
CA ASN A 227 -4.24 12.76 5.42
C ASN A 227 -3.24 13.75 6.02
N VAL A 228 -3.66 14.99 6.31
CA VAL A 228 -2.84 15.96 7.06
C VAL A 228 -2.49 15.40 8.45
N ILE A 229 -3.44 14.80 9.16
CA ILE A 229 -3.20 14.12 10.44
C ILE A 229 -2.15 13.00 10.30
N ASN A 230 -2.22 12.18 9.23
CA ASN A 230 -1.23 11.14 8.99
C ASN A 230 0.18 11.71 8.76
N CYS A 231 0.30 12.83 8.06
CA CYS A 231 1.58 13.50 7.88
C CYS A 231 2.12 14.06 9.20
N GLN A 232 1.25 14.63 10.04
CA GLN A 232 1.62 15.10 11.38
C GLN A 232 2.12 13.95 12.27
N PHE A 233 1.50 12.77 12.19
CA PHE A 233 2.02 11.57 12.87
C PHE A 233 3.46 11.25 12.43
N ILE A 234 3.75 11.27 11.13
CA ILE A 234 5.11 11.03 10.61
C ILE A 234 6.11 12.04 11.17
N ILE A 235 5.76 13.33 11.17
CA ILE A 235 6.63 14.40 11.70
C ILE A 235 6.85 14.20 13.21
N ALA A 236 5.81 13.93 13.97
CA ALA A 236 5.92 13.70 15.41
C ALA A 236 6.82 12.48 15.72
N ILE A 237 6.69 11.37 14.97
CA ILE A 237 7.58 10.21 15.08
C ILE A 237 9.03 10.60 14.79
N CYS A 238 9.28 11.47 13.81
CA CYS A 238 10.62 11.98 13.53
C CYS A 238 11.18 12.79 14.71
N PHE A 239 10.37 13.63 15.36
CA PHE A 239 10.77 14.33 16.58
C PHE A 239 11.11 13.38 17.73
N VAL A 240 10.32 12.32 17.95
CA VAL A 240 10.64 11.30 18.96
C VAL A 240 12.02 10.70 18.73
N ARG A 241 12.32 10.33 17.48
CA ARG A 241 13.61 9.71 17.11
C ARG A 241 14.81 10.65 17.22
N GLN A 242 14.58 11.95 17.08
CA GLN A 242 15.59 12.98 17.31
C GLN A 242 15.72 13.36 18.80
N GLY A 243 14.93 12.76 19.70
CA GLY A 243 14.92 13.10 21.13
C GLY A 243 14.15 14.39 21.46
N GLN A 244 13.46 14.98 20.49
CA GLN A 244 12.64 16.19 20.63
C GLN A 244 11.24 15.82 21.17
N TYR A 245 11.23 15.29 22.40
CA TYR A 245 10.03 14.71 22.99
C TYR A 245 8.93 15.73 23.30
N LYS A 246 9.30 16.97 23.61
CA LYS A 246 8.31 18.02 23.94
C LYS A 246 7.50 18.39 22.70
N GLU A 247 8.20 18.63 21.60
CA GLU A 247 7.62 18.95 20.29
C GLU A 247 6.72 17.81 19.80
N ALA A 248 7.17 16.56 19.94
CA ALA A 248 6.36 15.38 19.62
C ALA A 248 5.07 15.31 20.46
N LEU A 249 5.15 15.51 21.78
CA LEU A 249 3.99 15.52 22.67
C LEU A 249 3.02 16.66 22.34
N ASP A 250 3.51 17.85 22.05
CA ASP A 250 2.68 18.99 21.66
C ASP A 250 1.89 18.68 20.37
N MET A 251 2.54 18.04 19.39
CA MET A 251 1.89 17.57 18.17
C MET A 251 0.84 16.49 18.43
N TYR A 252 1.17 15.42 19.16
CA TYR A 252 0.21 14.36 19.46
C TYR A 252 -1.00 14.89 20.24
N ASN A 253 -0.79 15.81 21.18
CA ASN A 253 -1.89 16.45 21.90
C ASN A 253 -2.75 17.34 20.98
N SER A 254 -2.19 17.97 19.95
CA SER A 254 -2.99 18.66 18.93
C SER A 254 -3.84 17.69 18.13
N ILE A 255 -3.25 16.58 17.68
CA ILE A 255 -3.95 15.51 16.96
C ILE A 255 -5.12 14.98 17.80
N LEU A 256 -4.92 14.73 19.10
CA LEU A 256 -5.98 14.27 20.00
C LEU A 256 -7.14 15.26 20.11
N ARG A 257 -6.88 16.57 20.15
CA ARG A 257 -7.94 17.60 20.17
C ARG A 257 -8.74 17.60 18.86
N GLU A 258 -8.04 17.44 17.74
CA GLU A 258 -8.63 17.46 16.39
C GLU A 258 -9.36 16.15 16.06
N ALA A 259 -8.98 15.03 16.68
CA ALA A 259 -9.49 13.68 16.39
C ALA A 259 -11.03 13.61 16.42
N SER A 260 -11.67 14.31 17.35
CA SER A 260 -13.14 14.35 17.48
C SER A 260 -13.89 14.84 16.24
N SER A 261 -13.20 15.54 15.32
CA SER A 261 -13.77 16.04 14.07
C SER A 261 -13.85 14.98 12.95
N PHE A 262 -13.33 13.77 13.18
CA PHE A 262 -13.27 12.70 12.18
C PHE A 262 -14.19 11.53 12.57
N SER A 263 -14.81 10.90 11.58
CA SER A 263 -15.63 9.69 11.79
C SER A 263 -14.79 8.49 12.27
N GLU A 264 -13.53 8.40 11.86
CA GLU A 264 -12.56 7.38 12.29
C GLU A 264 -11.72 7.84 13.50
N ASN A 265 -12.32 8.60 14.42
CA ASN A 265 -11.59 9.18 15.56
C ASN A 265 -10.89 8.11 16.41
N GLU A 266 -11.51 6.94 16.61
CA GLU A 266 -10.97 5.84 17.42
C GLU A 266 -9.59 5.37 16.94
N VAL A 267 -9.39 5.26 15.62
CA VAL A 267 -8.09 4.89 15.02
C VAL A 267 -7.05 5.99 15.25
N ILE A 268 -7.45 7.26 15.16
CA ILE A 268 -6.56 8.39 15.42
C ILE A 268 -6.16 8.41 16.91
N MET A 269 -7.13 8.18 17.80
CA MET A 269 -6.95 8.16 19.25
C MET A 269 -6.02 7.03 19.67
N SER A 270 -6.21 5.80 19.18
CA SER A 270 -5.37 4.66 19.54
C SER A 270 -3.91 4.90 19.12
N ILE A 271 -3.67 5.35 17.89
CA ILE A 271 -2.31 5.64 17.39
C ILE A 271 -1.66 6.78 18.19
N ALA A 272 -2.38 7.88 18.44
CA ALA A 272 -1.82 9.01 19.18
C ALA A 272 -1.48 8.65 20.64
N LEU A 273 -2.35 7.90 21.32
CA LEU A 273 -2.11 7.47 22.70
C LEU A 273 -0.94 6.47 22.78
N SER A 274 -0.83 5.53 21.84
CA SER A 274 0.32 4.61 21.77
C SER A 274 1.64 5.36 21.54
N ASN A 275 1.66 6.38 20.69
CA ASN A 275 2.87 7.15 20.44
C ASN A 275 3.25 8.07 21.63
N ILE A 276 2.26 8.64 22.32
CA ILE A 276 2.51 9.37 23.58
C ILE A 276 3.11 8.42 24.63
N ALA A 277 2.59 7.20 24.72
CA ALA A 277 3.14 6.17 25.61
C ALA A 277 4.60 5.84 25.27
N GLU A 278 4.92 5.71 23.98
CA GLU A 278 6.30 5.49 23.51
C GLU A 278 7.23 6.63 23.95
N VAL A 279 6.79 7.89 23.85
CA VAL A 279 7.58 9.04 24.32
C VAL A 279 7.88 8.93 25.82
N TYR A 280 6.87 8.61 26.65
CA TYR A 280 7.09 8.40 28.08
C TYR A 280 8.00 7.21 28.37
N GLY A 281 7.90 6.13 27.59
CA GLY A 281 8.79 4.96 27.68
C GLY A 281 10.25 5.32 27.38
N ASN A 282 10.50 6.10 26.32
CA ASN A 282 11.82 6.60 25.96
C ASN A 282 12.41 7.54 27.04
N GLN A 283 11.54 8.26 27.76
CA GLN A 283 11.91 9.05 28.94
C GLN A 283 12.03 8.23 30.23
N LYS A 284 11.91 6.90 30.16
CA LYS A 284 11.93 5.95 31.29
C LYS A 284 10.81 6.19 32.33
N GLN A 285 9.73 6.86 31.93
CA GLN A 285 8.52 7.05 32.73
C GLN A 285 7.55 5.89 32.49
N TYR A 286 7.97 4.68 32.87
CA TYR A 286 7.31 3.42 32.51
C TYR A 286 5.85 3.31 33.01
N GLU A 287 5.54 3.83 34.20
CA GLU A 287 4.15 3.83 34.72
C GLU A 287 3.22 4.67 33.84
N LYS A 288 3.65 5.87 33.44
CA LYS A 288 2.87 6.72 32.53
C LYS A 288 2.76 6.08 31.15
N ALA A 289 3.85 5.52 30.63
CA ALA A 289 3.83 4.81 29.36
C ALA A 289 2.79 3.69 29.38
N LYS A 290 2.80 2.85 30.43
CA LYS A 290 1.81 1.79 30.62
C LYS A 290 0.37 2.35 30.65
N GLU A 291 0.12 3.41 31.43
CA GLU A 291 -1.20 4.05 31.50
C GLU A 291 -1.70 4.48 30.11
N PHE A 292 -0.85 5.11 29.31
CA PHE A 292 -1.23 5.57 27.97
C PHE A 292 -1.40 4.43 26.97
N TYR A 293 -0.60 3.36 27.04
CA TYR A 293 -0.84 2.16 26.23
C TYR A 293 -2.17 1.48 26.60
N LEU A 294 -2.51 1.40 27.89
CA LEU A 294 -3.81 0.87 28.32
C LEU A 294 -4.97 1.73 27.82
N LYS A 295 -4.83 3.07 27.81
CA LYS A 295 -5.81 3.96 27.19
C LYS A 295 -5.92 3.71 25.68
N SER A 296 -4.80 3.54 24.98
CA SER A 296 -4.80 3.20 23.55
C SER A 296 -5.57 1.91 23.25
N LEU A 297 -5.36 0.86 24.07
CA LEU A 297 -6.08 -0.41 23.96
C LEU A 297 -7.60 -0.28 24.04
N GLN A 298 -8.13 0.74 24.70
CA GLN A 298 -9.58 0.98 24.80
C GLN A 298 -10.19 1.53 23.49
N TYR A 299 -9.37 2.09 22.58
CA TYR A 299 -9.81 2.66 21.31
C TYR A 299 -9.62 1.71 20.12
N HIS A 300 -8.99 0.54 20.31
CA HIS A 300 -8.84 -0.45 19.24
C HIS A 300 -10.16 -1.22 19.03
N GLN A 301 -10.74 -1.08 17.84
CA GLN A 301 -11.96 -1.82 17.43
C GLN A 301 -11.68 -3.23 16.91
N HIS A 302 -10.44 -3.48 16.48
CA HIS A 302 -10.05 -4.72 15.82
C HIS A 302 -8.68 -5.20 16.32
N GLU A 303 -8.46 -6.51 16.27
CA GLU A 303 -7.17 -7.15 16.55
C GLU A 303 -6.24 -7.04 15.32
N ASP A 304 -5.80 -5.81 15.04
CA ASP A 304 -4.91 -5.48 13.93
C ASP A 304 -3.42 -5.36 14.33
N ASP A 305 -2.57 -4.97 13.38
CA ASP A 305 -1.11 -4.83 13.61
C ASP A 305 -0.81 -3.79 14.71
N ASN A 306 -1.55 -2.67 14.72
CA ASN A 306 -1.37 -1.61 15.72
C ASN A 306 -1.80 -2.07 17.11
N TYR A 307 -2.87 -2.85 17.20
CA TYR A 307 -3.30 -3.47 18.45
C TYR A 307 -2.23 -4.41 19.00
N LEU A 308 -1.66 -5.28 18.15
CA LEU A 308 -0.58 -6.19 18.54
C LEU A 308 0.69 -5.47 18.97
N ASP A 309 1.10 -4.42 18.26
CA ASP A 309 2.23 -3.57 18.67
C ASP A 309 1.96 -2.92 20.04
N THR A 310 0.73 -2.46 20.27
CA THR A 310 0.32 -1.89 21.57
C THR A 310 0.41 -2.93 22.70
N LEU A 311 0.02 -4.19 22.46
CA LEU A 311 0.20 -5.28 23.45
C LEU A 311 1.69 -5.55 23.73
N TYR A 312 2.51 -5.62 22.68
CA TYR A 312 3.96 -5.80 22.79
C TYR A 312 4.59 -4.71 23.66
N HIS A 313 4.28 -3.44 23.38
CA HIS A 313 4.85 -2.34 24.15
C HIS A 313 4.31 -2.27 25.58
N THR A 314 3.04 -2.63 25.81
CA THR A 314 2.47 -2.75 27.16
C THR A 314 3.21 -3.79 27.99
N ALA A 315 3.47 -4.97 27.41
CA ALA A 315 4.26 -6.01 28.05
C ALA A 315 5.68 -5.52 28.39
N LEU A 316 6.33 -4.79 27.47
CA LEU A 316 7.65 -4.21 27.71
C LEU A 316 7.65 -3.23 28.89
N GLN A 317 6.61 -2.39 29.02
CA GLN A 317 6.48 -1.49 30.18
C GLN A 317 6.33 -2.28 31.49
N CYS A 318 5.52 -3.34 31.48
CA CYS A 318 5.34 -4.20 32.65
C CYS A 318 6.65 -4.87 33.08
N ILE A 319 7.47 -5.32 32.12
CA ILE A 319 8.81 -5.87 32.37
C ILE A 319 9.71 -4.83 33.04
N HIS A 320 9.76 -3.59 32.51
CA HIS A 320 10.55 -2.51 33.11
C HIS A 320 10.11 -2.17 34.54
N LEU A 321 8.81 -2.29 34.83
CA LEU A 321 8.21 -2.13 36.15
C LEU A 321 8.35 -3.36 37.05
N LYS A 322 8.98 -4.44 36.57
CA LYS A 322 9.11 -5.74 37.28
C LYS A 322 7.77 -6.42 37.58
N GLN A 323 6.71 -6.07 36.85
CA GLN A 323 5.38 -6.67 36.92
C GLN A 323 5.34 -7.91 36.00
N MET A 324 6.07 -8.96 36.37
CA MET A 324 6.34 -10.10 35.47
C MET A 324 5.10 -10.95 35.15
N ASP A 325 4.19 -11.14 36.12
CA ASP A 325 2.97 -11.92 35.90
C ASP A 325 2.06 -11.24 34.86
N GLU A 326 1.89 -9.93 34.99
CA GLU A 326 1.10 -9.13 34.05
C GLU A 326 1.77 -9.05 32.67
N ALA A 327 3.10 -8.89 32.63
CA ALA A 327 3.86 -8.94 31.39
C ALA A 327 3.63 -10.25 30.63
N ASN A 328 3.66 -11.40 31.32
CA ASN A 328 3.43 -12.70 30.69
C ASN A 328 2.00 -12.81 30.11
N GLN A 329 0.99 -12.30 30.82
CA GLN A 329 -0.39 -12.28 30.33
C GLN A 329 -0.53 -11.48 29.02
N TRP A 330 0.09 -10.30 28.94
CA TRP A 330 0.09 -9.49 27.72
C TRP A 330 0.80 -10.19 26.56
N ILE A 331 1.94 -10.85 26.83
CA ILE A 331 2.70 -11.62 25.83
C ILE A 331 1.88 -12.79 25.30
N GLU A 332 1.32 -13.62 26.19
CA GLU A 332 0.51 -14.78 25.80
C GLU A 332 -0.72 -14.36 24.98
N LYS A 333 -1.40 -13.30 25.40
CA LYS A 333 -2.52 -12.73 24.66
C LYS A 333 -2.08 -12.32 23.25
N GLY A 334 -1.00 -11.57 23.12
CA GLY A 334 -0.47 -11.14 21.83
C GLY A 334 -0.09 -12.31 20.92
N ILE A 335 0.60 -13.32 21.46
CA ILE A 335 1.00 -14.53 20.70
C ILE A 335 -0.24 -15.27 20.19
N SER A 336 -1.25 -15.47 21.04
CA SER A 336 -2.47 -16.20 20.69
C SER A 336 -3.27 -15.56 19.53
N ILE A 337 -3.13 -14.25 19.35
CA ILE A 337 -3.77 -13.48 18.28
C ILE A 337 -2.88 -13.48 17.05
N ALA A 338 -1.59 -13.16 17.22
CA ALA A 338 -0.64 -13.03 16.11
C ALA A 338 -0.42 -14.37 15.36
N GLN A 339 -0.56 -15.52 16.03
CA GLN A 339 -0.47 -16.84 15.40
C GLN A 339 -1.63 -17.15 14.43
N ARG A 340 -2.76 -16.43 14.49
CA ARG A 340 -3.94 -16.71 13.67
C ARG A 340 -3.76 -16.32 12.20
N HIS A 341 -2.84 -15.40 11.89
CA HIS A 341 -2.65 -14.88 10.55
C HIS A 341 -1.17 -14.66 10.23
N GLU A 342 -0.74 -15.10 9.04
CA GLU A 342 0.66 -14.98 8.61
C GLU A 342 1.17 -13.54 8.52
N LYS A 343 0.29 -12.57 8.23
CA LYS A 343 0.63 -11.15 8.16
C LYS A 343 1.19 -10.57 9.47
N TYR A 344 0.92 -11.22 10.61
CA TYR A 344 1.40 -10.78 11.93
C TYR A 344 2.69 -11.47 12.37
N LYS A 345 3.36 -12.24 11.50
CA LYS A 345 4.63 -12.93 11.82
C LYS A 345 5.67 -11.97 12.41
N ARG A 346 5.76 -10.73 11.94
CA ARG A 346 6.67 -9.71 12.51
C ARG A 346 6.46 -9.55 14.02
N VAL A 347 5.24 -9.18 14.44
CA VAL A 347 4.94 -8.92 15.85
C VAL A 347 4.92 -10.20 16.68
N LEU A 348 4.51 -11.33 16.08
CA LEU A 348 4.62 -12.64 16.70
C LEU A 348 6.04 -12.94 17.16
N TYR A 349 7.04 -12.77 16.28
CA TYR A 349 8.43 -13.00 16.65
C TYR A 349 8.92 -12.03 17.73
N LEU A 350 8.49 -10.77 17.73
CA LEU A 350 8.84 -9.82 18.80
C LEU A 350 8.29 -10.25 20.16
N LEU A 351 7.04 -10.73 20.20
CA LEU A 351 6.41 -11.25 21.42
C LEU A 351 7.09 -12.53 21.90
N ILE A 352 7.44 -13.45 20.98
CA ILE A 352 8.17 -14.67 21.32
C ILE A 352 9.58 -14.32 21.85
N ILE A 353 10.28 -13.33 21.28
CA ILE A 353 11.56 -12.85 21.81
C ILE A 353 11.41 -12.42 23.28
N LEU A 354 10.37 -11.65 23.62
CA LEU A 354 10.11 -11.28 25.02
C LEU A 354 9.81 -12.51 25.89
N GLN A 355 9.00 -13.44 25.39
CA GLN A 355 8.68 -14.67 26.11
C GLN A 355 9.93 -15.46 26.46
N TYR A 356 10.81 -15.69 25.49
CA TYR A 356 12.02 -16.47 25.70
C TYR A 356 13.03 -15.73 26.57
N LYS A 357 13.21 -14.42 26.37
CA LYS A 357 14.19 -13.63 27.12
C LYS A 357 13.90 -13.59 28.62
N TYR A 358 12.62 -13.50 29.01
CA TYR A 358 12.23 -13.24 30.40
C TYR A 358 11.61 -14.45 31.12
N PHE A 359 11.06 -15.42 30.39
CA PHE A 359 10.30 -16.54 30.98
C PHE A 359 10.81 -17.94 30.59
N ARG A 360 11.86 -18.04 29.77
CA ARG A 360 12.50 -19.30 29.39
C ARG A 360 13.96 -19.35 29.84
N THR A 361 14.57 -20.52 29.71
CA THR A 361 15.98 -20.69 30.05
C THR A 361 16.89 -20.00 29.04
N SER A 362 18.10 -19.63 29.48
CA SER A 362 19.12 -19.00 28.63
C SER A 362 19.42 -19.82 27.36
N ASP A 363 19.50 -21.15 27.48
CA ASP A 363 19.79 -22.06 26.37
C ASP A 363 18.63 -22.12 25.35
N GLU A 364 17.38 -22.16 25.83
CA GLU A 364 16.20 -22.06 24.96
C GLU A 364 16.15 -20.74 24.21
N TYR A 365 16.44 -19.62 24.90
CA TYR A 365 16.45 -18.30 24.28
C TYR A 365 17.50 -18.21 23.18
N LYS A 366 18.73 -18.66 23.46
CA LYS A 366 19.81 -18.70 22.46
C LYS A 366 19.41 -19.52 21.23
N LYS A 367 18.91 -20.75 21.43
CA LYS A 367 18.48 -21.63 20.33
C LYS A 367 17.41 -20.98 19.46
N PHE A 368 16.43 -20.33 20.09
CA PHE A 368 15.39 -19.61 19.36
C PHE A 368 15.96 -18.46 18.53
N LEU A 369 16.88 -17.65 19.09
CA LEU A 369 17.51 -16.56 18.35
C LEU A 369 18.27 -17.07 17.11
N GLU A 370 19.08 -18.13 17.27
CA GLU A 370 19.90 -18.69 16.18
C GLU A 370 19.09 -19.41 15.10
N LEU A 371 18.12 -20.23 15.51
CA LEU A 371 17.44 -21.17 14.61
C LEU A 371 16.15 -20.60 14.01
N GLU A 372 15.54 -19.60 14.65
CA GLU A 372 14.24 -19.07 14.23
C GLU A 372 14.30 -17.57 13.96
N ALA A 373 14.69 -16.75 14.94
CA ALA A 373 14.58 -15.28 14.82
C ALA A 373 15.51 -14.70 13.75
N ILE A 374 16.81 -15.07 13.76
CA ILE A 374 17.77 -14.59 12.77
C ILE A 374 17.37 -15.01 11.34
N PRO A 375 17.10 -16.30 11.05
CA PRO A 375 16.65 -16.71 9.73
C PRO A 375 15.40 -15.96 9.25
N PHE A 376 14.41 -15.77 10.13
CA PHE A 376 13.17 -15.06 9.81
C PHE A 376 13.42 -13.60 9.41
N PHE A 377 14.08 -12.80 10.26
CA PHE A 377 14.30 -11.38 9.95
C PHE A 377 15.25 -11.18 8.76
N LYS A 378 16.15 -12.15 8.53
CA LYS A 378 17.01 -12.16 7.34
C LYS A 378 16.22 -12.46 6.06
N SER A 379 15.28 -13.41 6.09
CA SER A 379 14.42 -13.72 4.93
C SER A 379 13.43 -12.61 4.60
N GLU A 380 12.92 -11.92 5.62
CA GLU A 380 12.02 -10.76 5.46
C GLU A 380 12.76 -9.51 4.97
N GLY A 381 14.09 -9.46 5.13
CA GLY A 381 14.89 -8.26 4.83
C GLY A 381 14.65 -7.12 5.83
N ASN A 382 14.13 -7.41 7.03
CA ASN A 382 13.85 -6.41 8.05
C ASN A 382 15.12 -6.05 8.83
N LEU A 383 15.88 -5.09 8.31
CA LEU A 383 17.18 -4.71 8.86
C LEU A 383 17.10 -4.16 10.29
N VAL A 384 16.01 -3.49 10.66
CA VAL A 384 15.86 -2.88 12.00
C VAL A 384 15.81 -3.96 13.07
N TYR A 385 14.92 -4.94 12.93
CA TYR A 385 14.80 -6.03 13.90
C TYR A 385 15.97 -7.01 13.82
N LEU A 386 16.56 -7.22 12.64
CA LEU A 386 17.75 -8.06 12.51
C LEU A 386 18.93 -7.49 13.33
N LYS A 387 19.13 -6.16 13.32
CA LYS A 387 20.13 -5.50 14.18
C LYS A 387 19.83 -5.75 15.66
N GLN A 388 18.57 -5.60 16.09
CA GLN A 388 18.19 -5.83 17.48
C GLN A 388 18.46 -7.27 17.91
N VAL A 389 18.09 -8.25 17.08
CA VAL A 389 18.34 -9.68 17.36
C VAL A 389 19.83 -10.00 17.42
N TYR A 390 20.65 -9.41 16.54
CA TYR A 390 22.11 -9.55 16.59
C TYR A 390 22.73 -8.94 17.86
N LEU A 391 22.22 -7.80 18.34
CA LEU A 391 22.65 -7.23 19.61
C LEU A 391 22.27 -8.12 20.80
N GLU A 392 21.04 -8.66 20.82
CA GLU A 392 20.59 -9.57 21.89
C GLU A 392 21.47 -10.82 21.99
N ILE A 393 21.77 -11.47 20.86
CA ILE A 393 22.63 -12.65 20.86
C ILE A 393 24.10 -12.31 21.17
N ALA A 394 24.60 -11.14 20.75
CA ALA A 394 25.94 -10.67 21.12
C ALA A 394 26.07 -10.46 22.63
N ASN A 395 25.08 -9.83 23.25
CA ASN A 395 24.99 -9.61 24.70
C ASN A 395 24.89 -10.94 25.47
N TYR A 396 24.16 -11.93 24.92
CA TYR A 396 24.09 -13.28 25.49
C TYR A 396 25.49 -13.92 25.55
N PHE A 397 26.21 -13.92 24.44
CA PHE A 397 27.55 -14.51 24.36
C PHE A 397 28.57 -13.78 25.24
N GLU A 398 28.45 -12.46 25.35
CA GLU A 398 29.24 -11.65 26.29
C GLU A 398 28.99 -12.05 27.74
N GLY A 399 27.71 -12.25 28.12
CA GLY A 399 27.32 -12.68 29.47
C GLY A 399 27.92 -14.03 29.88
N ILE A 400 28.06 -14.97 28.93
CA ILE A 400 28.74 -16.26 29.16
C ILE A 400 30.24 -16.23 28.89
N ARG A 401 30.83 -15.03 28.70
CA ARG A 401 32.26 -14.79 28.43
C ARG A 401 32.79 -15.45 27.15
N ASN A 402 31.92 -15.74 26.19
CA ASN A 402 32.32 -16.17 24.86
C ASN A 402 32.50 -14.93 23.96
N PHE A 403 33.64 -14.26 24.11
CA PHE A 403 33.91 -12.99 23.44
C PHE A 403 34.09 -13.13 21.92
N GLU A 404 34.47 -14.31 21.43
CA GLU A 404 34.63 -14.56 19.99
C GLU A 404 33.29 -14.49 19.26
N GLU A 405 32.30 -15.26 19.73
CA GLU A 405 30.96 -15.25 19.16
C GLU A 405 30.25 -13.91 19.38
N SER A 406 30.43 -13.30 20.56
CA SER A 406 29.93 -11.96 20.83
C SER A 406 30.48 -10.94 19.82
N SER A 407 31.81 -10.92 19.61
CA SER A 407 32.45 -10.05 18.61
C SER A 407 31.95 -10.30 17.20
N ARG A 408 31.68 -11.56 16.82
CA ARG A 408 31.11 -11.90 15.52
C ARG A 408 29.76 -11.22 15.30
N TYR A 409 28.84 -11.32 16.26
CA TYR A 409 27.51 -10.70 16.13
C TYR A 409 27.54 -9.16 16.24
N TYR A 410 28.47 -8.59 17.00
CA TYR A 410 28.72 -7.15 16.96
C TYR A 410 29.18 -6.69 15.57
N LYS A 411 30.09 -7.43 14.92
CA LYS A 411 30.53 -7.13 13.54
C LYS A 411 29.39 -7.25 12.53
N GLU A 412 28.53 -8.27 12.65
CA GLU A 412 27.34 -8.41 11.81
C GLU A 412 26.39 -7.21 11.99
N THR A 413 26.20 -6.75 13.24
CA THR A 413 25.40 -5.54 13.53
C THR A 413 26.00 -4.30 12.86
N ILE A 414 27.32 -4.10 12.97
CA ILE A 414 28.03 -2.96 12.35
C ILE A 414 27.90 -3.01 10.83
N SER A 415 28.06 -4.18 10.20
CA SER A 415 27.90 -4.33 8.75
C SER A 415 26.49 -3.94 8.27
N LEU A 416 25.46 -4.17 9.09
CA LEU A 416 24.10 -3.74 8.79
C LEU A 416 23.89 -2.22 8.97
N LEU A 417 24.67 -1.56 9.82
CA LEU A 417 24.66 -0.10 9.96
C LEU A 417 25.32 0.55 8.74
N GLU A 418 26.49 0.08 8.33
CA GLU A 418 27.23 0.58 7.16
C GLU A 418 26.41 0.43 5.85
N LYS A 419 25.75 -0.72 5.65
CA LYS A 419 24.84 -0.95 4.51
C LYS A 419 23.57 -0.09 4.52
N GLY A 420 23.23 0.50 5.68
CA GLY A 420 22.13 1.44 5.85
C GLY A 420 22.53 2.88 5.54
N GLU A 421 23.81 3.23 5.71
CA GLU A 421 24.37 4.56 5.47
C GLU A 421 24.88 4.75 4.02
N GLU A 422 25.22 3.66 3.32
CA GLU A 422 25.54 3.72 1.89
C GLU A 422 24.28 3.97 1.01
N LYS A 423 23.93 5.26 0.85
CA LYS A 423 23.48 6.00 -0.36
C LYS A 423 22.47 7.12 -0.09
#